data_AF-A0A0M7AZD6-F1
#
_entry.id   AF-A0A0M7AZD6-F1
#
_cell.length_a   1.000
_cell.length_b   1.000
_cell.length_c   1.000
_cell.angle_alpha   90.00
_cell.angle_beta   90.00
_cell.angle_gamma   90.00
#
_symmetry.space_group_name_H-M   'P 1'
#
loop_
_entity.id
_entity.type
_entity.pdbx_description
1 polymer ?
#
loop_
_entity_poly.entity_id
_entity_poly.type
_entity_poly.pdbx_seq_one_letter_code
_entity_poly.pdbx_strand_id
1 'polypeptide(L)'
;MLSSALHEHQIAVPTAPDLERTQYRLWLKAVYAVVVGTLLFNFVLAFVNTNVFRISESHVILSEMALLAVALFLIFSRNTLLLLILLLYFSYMALILTLRPELDLKAIRDFLIPIVFYLIGRNFRQIEDADRLVWISALVVLSVGFFEFVFLDVYTGLVSIFDYYVARGTLSADANFIEGSNLFVSSTRVDGRNFLEFLGNVRASSVFLEPVTMGNFGAFLCLWALFRSGMRYRSLMFAAAFAAVILPDARFGMFVCIAMVAAAVAGLFLPRVTWWSLPLLIVFALGLYGGWSTQIGWSDDFAGRLVHASQLLQKVTPEILFGVDGNVPFLADNGFAYSLAQIGAIGLIALWTCYVFAPYEDQRAIQFKALAATYIALLMTISNSFYSIKLAALFWIVAGAADVVRLSAVKPSRRPSKPSQVAEFPGSERMKRA
;
A
#
# COMPACT_ATOMS: atom_id res chain seq x y z
N MET A 1 -7.13 -37.12 -58.69
CA MET A 1 -7.60 -37.01 -57.29
C MET A 1 -6.43 -36.97 -56.31
N LEU A 2 -5.46 -36.07 -56.50
CA LEU A 2 -4.29 -35.94 -55.61
C LEU A 2 -3.62 -34.57 -55.81
N SER A 3 -4.42 -33.49 -55.80
CA SER A 3 -3.91 -32.11 -55.99
C SER A 3 -4.68 -31.05 -55.19
N SER A 4 -5.42 -31.43 -54.15
CA SER A 4 -6.24 -30.46 -53.38
C SER A 4 -6.03 -30.53 -51.86
N ALA A 5 -4.94 -31.16 -51.39
CA ALA A 5 -4.71 -31.40 -49.96
C ALA A 5 -3.40 -30.77 -49.44
N LEU A 6 -2.99 -29.64 -50.01
CA LEU A 6 -2.01 -28.74 -49.39
C LEU A 6 -2.74 -27.45 -49.06
N HIS A 7 -3.60 -27.52 -48.04
CA HIS A 7 -4.06 -26.33 -47.34
C HIS A 7 -2.82 -25.74 -46.67
N GLU A 8 -2.36 -24.60 -47.19
CA GLU A 8 -1.43 -23.72 -46.52
C GLU A 8 -1.90 -23.52 -45.08
N HIS A 9 -1.21 -24.12 -44.12
CA HIS A 9 -1.13 -23.55 -42.79
C HIS A 9 -0.31 -22.26 -42.91
N GLN A 10 -0.96 -21.19 -43.37
CA GLN A 10 -0.47 -19.83 -43.15
C GLN A 10 -0.41 -19.64 -41.63
N ILE A 11 0.78 -19.83 -41.07
CA ILE A 11 1.11 -19.41 -39.71
C ILE A 11 0.93 -17.89 -39.73
N ALA A 12 -0.20 -17.42 -39.22
CA ALA A 12 -0.51 -16.00 -39.17
C ALA A 12 0.60 -15.30 -38.38
N VAL A 13 1.44 -14.53 -39.09
CA VAL A 13 2.49 -13.72 -38.46
C VAL A 13 1.78 -12.66 -37.61
N PRO A 14 2.00 -12.61 -36.30
CA PRO A 14 1.32 -11.66 -35.43
C PRO A 14 1.65 -10.23 -35.88
N THR A 15 0.62 -9.40 -35.99
CA THR A 15 0.79 -8.00 -36.38
C THR A 15 1.49 -7.23 -35.25
N ALA A 16 2.19 -6.13 -35.57
CA ALA A 16 2.84 -5.28 -34.58
C ALA A 16 1.96 -4.92 -33.35
N PRO A 17 0.67 -4.54 -33.49
CA PRO A 17 -0.21 -4.29 -32.33
C PRO A 17 -0.55 -5.54 -31.50
N ASP A 18 -0.49 -6.75 -32.08
CA ASP A 18 -0.69 -8.00 -31.33
C ASP A 18 0.53 -8.34 -30.47
N LEU A 19 1.73 -8.05 -30.97
CA LEU A 19 2.98 -8.20 -30.23
C LEU A 19 3.02 -7.27 -29.02
N GLU A 20 2.69 -5.98 -29.18
CA GLU A 20 2.66 -5.02 -28.06
C GLU A 20 1.62 -5.37 -26.98
N ARG A 21 0.47 -5.93 -27.38
CA ARG A 21 -0.54 -6.42 -26.43
C ARG A 21 -0.05 -7.64 -25.68
N THR A 22 0.62 -8.55 -26.36
CA THR A 22 1.17 -9.77 -25.76
C THR A 22 2.29 -9.44 -24.78
N GLN A 23 3.23 -8.57 -25.17
CA GLN A 23 4.30 -8.07 -24.31
C GLN A 23 3.76 -7.40 -23.04
N TYR A 24 2.75 -6.52 -23.19
CA TYR A 24 2.11 -5.89 -22.03
C TYR A 24 1.46 -6.91 -21.09
N ARG A 25 0.77 -7.93 -21.62
CA ARG A 25 0.17 -8.98 -20.80
C ARG A 25 1.21 -9.79 -20.04
N LEU A 26 2.35 -10.10 -20.66
CA LEU A 26 3.46 -10.80 -20.00
C LEU A 26 4.09 -9.94 -18.90
N TRP A 27 4.36 -8.67 -19.21
CA TRP A 27 4.85 -7.69 -18.23
C TRP A 27 3.88 -7.55 -17.05
N LEU A 28 2.57 -7.43 -17.33
CA LEU A 28 1.53 -7.30 -16.29
C LEU A 28 1.48 -8.54 -15.39
N LYS A 29 1.60 -9.75 -15.95
CA LYS A 29 1.68 -10.99 -15.16
C LYS A 29 2.92 -11.00 -14.26
N ALA A 30 4.07 -10.54 -14.75
CA ALA A 30 5.28 -10.45 -13.95
C ALA A 30 5.12 -9.43 -12.80
N VAL A 31 4.51 -8.28 -13.08
CA VAL A 31 4.17 -7.27 -12.06
C VAL A 31 3.25 -7.86 -10.98
N TYR A 32 2.21 -8.58 -11.37
CA TYR A 32 1.29 -9.23 -10.42
C TYR A 32 2.02 -10.27 -9.56
N ALA A 33 2.86 -11.10 -10.18
CA ALA A 33 3.64 -12.10 -9.47
C ALA A 33 4.60 -11.46 -8.45
N VAL A 34 5.27 -10.37 -8.81
CA VAL A 34 6.16 -9.63 -7.91
C VAL A 34 5.37 -9.02 -6.75
N VAL A 35 4.27 -8.30 -7.00
CA VAL A 35 3.50 -7.64 -5.93
C VAL A 35 2.86 -8.66 -5.00
N VAL A 36 2.27 -9.74 -5.52
CA VAL A 36 1.76 -10.84 -4.68
C VAL A 36 2.91 -11.54 -3.94
N GLY A 37 4.09 -11.67 -4.56
CA GLY A 37 5.30 -12.15 -3.91
C GLY A 37 5.72 -11.27 -2.74
N THR A 38 5.72 -9.94 -2.89
CA THR A 38 6.02 -9.00 -1.79
C THR A 38 5.02 -9.06 -0.66
N LEU A 39 3.77 -9.41 -0.95
CA LEU A 39 2.73 -9.61 0.04
C LEU A 39 2.93 -10.92 0.83
N LEU A 40 3.35 -11.99 0.15
CA LEU A 40 3.40 -13.35 0.68
C LEU A 40 4.76 -13.78 1.25
N PHE A 41 5.87 -13.15 0.87
CA PHE A 41 7.20 -13.71 1.17
C PHE A 41 7.43 -13.93 2.67
N ASN A 42 7.01 -13.00 3.54
CA ASN A 42 7.14 -13.17 4.99
C ASN A 42 6.33 -14.35 5.49
N PHE A 43 5.09 -14.52 5.01
CA PHE A 43 4.23 -15.65 5.36
C PHE A 43 4.86 -16.98 4.92
N VAL A 44 5.37 -17.04 3.68
CA VAL A 44 6.04 -18.23 3.15
C VAL A 44 7.32 -18.54 3.95
N LEU A 45 8.13 -17.54 4.27
CA LEU A 45 9.32 -17.73 5.10
C LEU A 45 8.97 -18.19 6.51
N ALA A 46 7.89 -17.67 7.11
CA ALA A 46 7.42 -18.15 8.41
C ALA A 46 6.96 -19.61 8.35
N PHE A 47 6.21 -19.98 7.31
CA PHE A 47 5.84 -21.38 7.05
C PHE A 47 7.07 -22.29 6.89
N VAL A 48 8.08 -21.86 6.12
CA VAL A 48 9.33 -22.61 5.94
C VAL A 48 10.10 -22.72 7.26
N ASN A 49 10.12 -21.66 8.06
CA ASN A 49 10.76 -21.64 9.38
C ASN A 49 10.14 -22.68 10.32
N THR A 50 8.82 -22.84 10.27
CA THR A 50 8.10 -23.79 11.13
C THR A 50 8.23 -25.23 10.65
N ASN A 51 8.17 -25.49 9.35
CA ASN A 51 7.99 -26.86 8.83
C ASN A 51 9.23 -27.47 8.16
N VAL A 52 10.20 -26.67 7.76
CA VAL A 52 11.31 -27.15 6.89
C VAL A 52 12.66 -26.94 7.54
N PHE A 53 13.07 -25.68 7.76
CA PHE A 53 14.33 -25.33 8.39
C PHE A 53 14.30 -23.92 8.96
N ARG A 54 15.13 -23.65 9.97
CA ARG A 54 15.20 -22.35 10.63
C ARG A 54 15.66 -21.25 9.68
N ILE A 55 14.83 -20.23 9.51
CA ILE A 55 15.13 -19.04 8.73
C ILE A 55 15.99 -18.08 9.54
N SER A 56 16.94 -17.42 8.89
CA SER A 56 17.72 -16.32 9.46
C SER A 56 17.34 -14.98 8.82
N GLU A 57 17.75 -13.88 9.45
CA GLU A 57 17.58 -12.52 8.93
C GLU A 57 18.06 -12.39 7.47
N SER A 58 19.19 -13.02 7.12
CA SER A 58 19.77 -12.98 5.77
C SER A 58 18.82 -13.50 4.69
N HIS A 59 18.01 -14.52 4.99
CA HIS A 59 17.03 -15.06 4.03
C HIS A 59 15.89 -14.06 3.76
N VAL A 60 15.47 -13.32 4.79
CA VAL A 60 14.45 -12.27 4.68
C VAL A 60 14.98 -11.15 3.80
N ILE A 61 16.19 -10.67 4.08
CA ILE A 61 16.86 -9.62 3.30
C ILE A 61 17.03 -10.07 1.85
N LEU A 62 17.54 -11.29 1.60
CA LEU A 62 17.76 -11.81 0.26
C LEU A 62 16.46 -11.91 -0.53
N SER A 63 15.38 -12.40 0.09
CA SER A 63 14.07 -12.52 -0.55
C SER A 63 13.51 -11.15 -0.95
N GLU A 64 13.62 -10.18 -0.05
CA GLU A 64 13.18 -8.81 -0.31
C GLU A 64 14.02 -8.12 -1.40
N MET A 65 15.34 -8.29 -1.37
CA MET A 65 16.25 -7.82 -2.42
C MET A 65 15.96 -8.46 -3.77
N ALA A 66 15.68 -9.75 -3.82
CA ALA A 66 15.33 -10.44 -5.06
C ALA A 66 14.03 -9.88 -5.66
N LEU A 67 13.00 -9.68 -4.85
CA LEU A 67 11.73 -9.09 -5.30
C LEU A 67 11.92 -7.65 -5.79
N LEU A 68 12.69 -6.84 -5.07
CA LEU A 68 13.00 -5.47 -5.46
C LEU A 68 13.85 -5.41 -6.73
N ALA A 69 14.80 -6.33 -6.91
CA ALA A 69 15.62 -6.42 -8.12
C ALA A 69 14.79 -6.79 -9.35
N VAL A 70 13.85 -7.74 -9.22
CA VAL A 70 12.90 -8.05 -10.30
C VAL A 70 12.00 -6.84 -10.59
N ALA A 71 11.53 -6.13 -9.57
CA ALA A 71 10.75 -4.91 -9.75
C ALA A 71 11.53 -3.81 -10.51
N LEU A 72 12.79 -3.60 -10.17
CA LEU A 72 13.71 -2.70 -10.88
C LEU A 72 13.90 -3.12 -12.35
N PHE A 73 14.07 -4.42 -12.60
CA PHE A 73 14.19 -4.95 -13.96
C PHE A 73 12.92 -4.68 -14.79
N LEU A 74 11.73 -4.78 -14.19
CA LEU A 74 10.45 -4.54 -14.86
C LEU A 74 10.23 -3.07 -15.26
N ILE A 75 10.94 -2.11 -14.65
CA ILE A 75 10.91 -0.69 -15.05
C ILE A 75 12.12 -0.26 -15.86
N PHE A 76 13.13 -1.12 -15.97
CA PHE A 76 14.38 -0.81 -16.64
C PHE A 76 14.14 -0.58 -18.14
N SER A 77 13.80 0.66 -18.45
CA SER A 77 13.66 1.22 -19.78
C SER A 77 14.76 2.25 -19.94
N ARG A 78 15.15 2.55 -21.19
CA ARG A 78 16.10 3.65 -21.50
C ARG A 78 15.47 5.04 -21.25
N ASN A 79 14.65 5.17 -20.22
CA ASN A 79 14.00 6.40 -19.82
C ASN A 79 14.98 7.22 -18.98
N THR A 80 15.45 8.32 -19.56
CA THR A 80 16.38 9.26 -18.91
C THR A 80 15.86 9.76 -17.57
N LEU A 81 14.54 9.93 -17.41
CA LEU A 81 13.96 10.39 -16.15
C LEU A 81 14.11 9.37 -15.03
N LEU A 82 13.89 8.07 -15.32
CA LEU A 82 14.10 7.00 -14.34
C LEU A 82 15.56 6.98 -13.89
N LEU A 83 16.50 7.01 -14.85
CA LEU A 83 17.93 7.00 -14.55
C LEU A 83 18.34 8.23 -13.72
N LEU A 84 17.79 9.40 -14.02
CA LEU A 84 18.06 10.63 -13.27
C LEU A 84 17.54 10.54 -11.83
N ILE A 85 16.32 10.04 -11.63
CA ILE A 85 15.73 9.85 -10.29
C ILE A 85 16.57 8.87 -9.48
N LEU A 86 16.93 7.72 -10.07
CA LEU A 86 17.77 6.73 -9.40
C LEU A 86 19.16 7.28 -9.09
N LEU A 87 19.79 7.99 -10.02
CA LEU A 87 21.09 8.61 -9.82
C LEU A 87 21.06 9.63 -8.68
N LEU A 88 20.08 10.54 -8.67
CA LEU A 88 19.91 11.53 -7.61
C LEU A 88 19.67 10.86 -6.26
N TYR A 89 18.80 9.84 -6.23
CA TYR A 89 18.48 9.08 -5.04
C TYR A 89 19.72 8.37 -4.47
N PHE A 90 20.45 7.59 -5.28
CA PHE A 90 21.65 6.89 -4.83
C PHE A 90 22.78 7.86 -4.45
N SER A 91 22.92 8.99 -5.15
CA SER A 91 23.89 10.02 -4.79
C SER A 91 23.57 10.63 -3.43
N TYR A 92 22.29 10.90 -3.15
CA TYR A 92 21.85 11.39 -1.86
C TYR A 92 22.05 10.37 -0.74
N MET A 93 21.70 9.10 -0.97
CA MET A 93 21.93 8.04 0.00
C MET A 93 23.41 7.81 0.27
N ALA A 94 24.27 7.90 -0.76
CA ALA A 94 25.72 7.84 -0.60
C ALA A 94 26.22 8.99 0.28
N LEU A 95 25.74 10.22 0.06
CA LEU A 95 26.05 11.35 0.93
C LEU A 95 25.66 11.06 2.39
N ILE A 96 24.43 10.62 2.65
CA ILE A 96 23.97 10.30 4.01
C ILE A 96 24.84 9.22 4.65
N LEU A 97 25.17 8.14 3.91
CA LEU A 97 26.02 7.07 4.42
C LEU A 97 27.45 7.54 4.72
N THR A 98 27.99 8.52 3.97
CA THR A 98 29.32 9.08 4.26
C THR A 98 29.35 9.97 5.50
N LEU A 99 28.20 10.55 5.89
CA LEU A 99 28.10 11.38 7.07
C LEU A 99 27.92 10.57 8.36
N ARG A 100 27.56 9.29 8.24
CA ARG A 100 27.22 8.43 9.38
C ARG A 100 28.38 7.55 9.83
N PRO A 101 28.47 7.28 11.14
CA PRO A 101 29.45 6.33 11.67
C PRO A 101 29.10 4.88 11.33
N GLU A 102 27.82 4.56 11.10
CA GLU A 102 27.34 3.21 10.81
C GLU A 102 26.62 3.14 9.45
N LEU A 103 26.86 2.05 8.71
CA LEU A 103 26.23 1.80 7.41
C LEU A 103 24.86 1.13 7.59
N ASP A 104 23.79 1.93 7.53
CA ASP A 104 22.43 1.40 7.48
C ASP A 104 21.93 1.23 6.04
N LEU A 105 22.13 0.03 5.48
CA LEU A 105 21.65 -0.31 4.13
C LEU A 105 20.13 -0.49 4.05
N LYS A 106 19.45 -0.66 5.19
CA LYS A 106 17.99 -0.81 5.24
C LYS A 106 17.29 0.46 4.78
N ALA A 107 17.84 1.62 5.10
CA ALA A 107 17.34 2.91 4.65
C ALA A 107 17.23 2.99 3.12
N ILE A 108 18.27 2.54 2.41
CA ILE A 108 18.28 2.58 0.93
C ILE A 108 17.09 1.79 0.38
N ARG A 109 16.88 0.58 0.90
CA ARG A 109 15.77 -0.25 0.43
C ARG A 109 14.41 0.39 0.72
N ASP A 110 14.21 0.81 1.97
CA ASP A 110 12.91 1.28 2.46
C ASP A 110 12.39 2.49 1.67
N PHE A 111 13.28 3.38 1.20
CA PHE A 111 12.91 4.52 0.36
C PHE A 111 12.96 4.24 -1.16
N LEU A 112 13.71 3.23 -1.59
CA LEU A 112 13.72 2.79 -2.99
C LEU A 112 12.42 2.07 -3.37
N ILE A 113 11.80 1.31 -2.46
CA ILE A 113 10.53 0.62 -2.69
C ILE A 113 9.44 1.58 -3.21
N PRO A 114 9.12 2.71 -2.52
CA PRO A 114 8.21 3.72 -3.02
C PRO A 114 8.47 4.14 -4.47
N ILE A 115 9.73 4.46 -4.79
CA ILE A 115 10.14 4.98 -6.11
C ILE A 115 9.89 3.92 -7.19
N VAL A 116 10.37 2.70 -6.96
CA VAL A 116 10.29 1.61 -7.94
C VAL A 116 8.84 1.24 -8.24
N PHE A 117 8.05 0.97 -7.19
CA PHE A 117 6.68 0.52 -7.39
C PHE A 117 5.79 1.64 -7.93
N TYR A 118 6.01 2.89 -7.53
CA TYR A 118 5.32 4.04 -8.13
C TYR A 118 5.60 4.13 -9.64
N LEU A 119 6.84 3.97 -10.08
CA LEU A 119 7.20 4.00 -11.49
C LEU A 119 6.67 2.79 -12.27
N ILE A 120 6.58 1.60 -11.66
CA ILE A 120 5.86 0.46 -12.25
C ILE A 120 4.40 0.85 -12.50
N GLY A 121 3.75 1.45 -11.50
CA GLY A 121 2.34 1.86 -11.57
C GLY A 121 2.07 2.83 -12.71
N ARG A 122 3.00 3.77 -12.97
CA ARG A 122 2.90 4.73 -14.08
C ARG A 122 2.95 4.09 -15.47
N ASN A 123 3.33 2.82 -15.59
CA ASN A 123 3.32 2.09 -16.86
C ASN A 123 2.00 1.33 -17.10
N PHE A 124 1.02 1.44 -16.20
CA PHE A 124 -0.28 0.79 -16.36
C PHE A 124 -1.07 1.46 -17.49
N ARG A 125 -1.63 0.64 -18.40
CA ARG A 125 -2.46 1.14 -19.51
C ARG A 125 -3.92 1.34 -19.11
N GLN A 126 -4.38 0.60 -18.10
CA GLN A 126 -5.77 0.58 -17.65
C GLN A 126 -5.81 0.56 -16.12
N ILE A 127 -6.77 1.28 -15.54
CA ILE A 127 -6.91 1.39 -14.09
C ILE A 127 -7.52 0.10 -13.53
N GLU A 128 -8.24 -0.64 -14.38
CA GLU A 128 -8.79 -1.95 -14.08
C GLU A 128 -7.69 -2.98 -13.80
N ASP A 129 -6.49 -2.79 -14.36
CA ASP A 129 -5.33 -3.64 -14.03
C ASP A 129 -4.85 -3.40 -12.59
N ALA A 130 -4.97 -2.17 -12.07
CA ALA A 130 -4.76 -1.89 -10.65
C ALA A 130 -5.93 -2.43 -9.79
N ASP A 131 -7.18 -2.27 -10.23
CA ASP A 131 -8.36 -2.82 -9.53
C ASP A 131 -8.22 -4.34 -9.31
N ARG A 132 -7.82 -5.09 -10.34
CA ARG A 132 -7.61 -6.54 -10.25
C ARG A 132 -6.50 -6.88 -9.26
N LEU A 133 -5.40 -6.14 -9.26
CA LEU A 133 -4.29 -6.38 -8.34
C LEU A 133 -4.69 -6.15 -6.88
N VAL A 134 -5.45 -5.08 -6.61
CA VAL A 134 -6.00 -4.81 -5.28
C VAL A 134 -6.97 -5.92 -4.86
N TRP A 135 -7.84 -6.37 -5.77
CA TRP A 135 -8.76 -7.49 -5.51
C TRP A 135 -8.05 -8.80 -5.19
N ILE A 136 -7.03 -9.17 -5.96
CA ILE A 136 -6.22 -10.37 -5.71
C ILE A 136 -5.57 -10.27 -4.32
N SER A 137 -4.98 -9.12 -4.00
CA SER A 137 -4.34 -8.88 -2.70
C SER A 137 -5.35 -8.96 -1.56
N ALA A 138 -6.53 -8.35 -1.71
CA ALA A 138 -7.60 -8.41 -0.73
C ALA A 138 -8.09 -9.84 -0.50
N LEU A 139 -8.25 -10.63 -1.59
CA LEU A 139 -8.67 -12.02 -1.49
C LEU A 139 -7.65 -12.87 -0.76
N VAL A 140 -6.35 -12.71 -1.07
CA VAL A 140 -5.25 -13.43 -0.41
C VAL A 140 -5.23 -13.10 1.09
N VAL A 141 -5.21 -11.82 1.45
CA VAL A 141 -5.15 -11.38 2.86
C VAL A 141 -6.39 -11.83 3.62
N LEU A 142 -7.58 -11.68 3.06
CA LEU A 142 -8.80 -12.06 3.77
C LEU A 142 -8.92 -13.58 3.88
N SER A 143 -8.59 -14.34 2.83
CA SER A 143 -8.68 -15.80 2.89
C SER A 143 -7.77 -16.38 3.98
N VAL A 144 -6.52 -15.91 4.07
CA VAL A 144 -5.59 -16.36 5.12
C VAL A 144 -6.01 -15.82 6.50
N GLY A 145 -6.49 -14.58 6.59
CA GLY A 145 -6.97 -14.01 7.86
C GLY A 145 -8.22 -14.71 8.39
N PHE A 146 -9.17 -15.07 7.53
CA PHE A 146 -10.33 -15.88 7.91
C PHE A 146 -9.91 -17.30 8.30
N PHE A 147 -8.97 -17.91 7.58
CA PHE A 147 -8.45 -19.22 7.94
C PHE A 147 -7.76 -19.23 9.31
N GLU A 148 -6.90 -18.24 9.58
CA GLU A 148 -6.27 -18.04 10.89
C GLU A 148 -7.32 -17.84 12.00
N PHE A 149 -8.33 -17.03 11.74
CA PHE A 149 -9.36 -16.71 12.73
C PHE A 149 -10.24 -17.92 13.06
N VAL A 150 -10.62 -18.72 12.07
CA VAL A 150 -11.52 -19.87 12.25
C VAL A 150 -10.78 -21.14 12.69
N PHE A 151 -9.56 -21.36 12.19
CA PHE A 151 -8.77 -22.57 12.40
C PHE A 151 -7.42 -22.25 13.05
N LEU A 152 -7.46 -21.53 14.17
CA LEU A 152 -6.26 -21.01 14.84
C LEU A 152 -5.24 -22.10 15.18
N ASP A 153 -5.69 -23.25 15.68
CA ASP A 153 -4.80 -24.36 16.05
C ASP A 153 -4.07 -24.94 14.82
N VAL A 154 -4.78 -25.08 13.69
CA VAL A 154 -4.19 -25.54 12.44
C VAL A 154 -3.23 -24.48 11.90
N TYR A 155 -3.64 -23.21 11.93
CA TYR A 155 -2.81 -22.11 11.45
C TYR A 155 -1.49 -21.99 12.23
N THR A 156 -1.55 -22.02 13.56
CA THR A 156 -0.37 -21.92 14.44
C THR A 156 0.49 -23.17 14.41
N GLY A 157 -0.09 -24.33 14.08
CA GLY A 157 0.68 -25.55 13.76
C GLY A 157 1.44 -25.46 12.43
N LEU A 158 0.92 -24.72 11.45
CA LEU A 158 1.58 -24.50 10.16
C LEU A 158 2.54 -23.31 10.17
N VAL A 159 2.25 -22.27 10.95
CA VAL A 159 3.01 -21.02 10.98
C VAL A 159 3.17 -20.57 12.43
N SER A 160 4.34 -20.82 13.00
CA SER A 160 4.75 -20.27 14.30
C SER A 160 5.30 -18.85 14.09
N ILE A 161 4.46 -17.86 14.39
CA ILE A 161 4.81 -16.45 14.21
C ILE A 161 5.92 -16.07 15.18
N PHE A 162 5.81 -16.45 16.45
CA PHE A 162 6.80 -16.12 17.47
C PHE A 162 8.19 -16.63 17.09
N ASP A 163 8.30 -17.93 16.76
CA ASP A 163 9.59 -18.53 16.39
C ASP A 163 10.20 -17.89 15.16
N TYR A 164 9.37 -17.48 14.19
CA TYR A 164 9.84 -16.75 13.03
C TYR A 164 10.42 -15.39 13.41
N TYR A 165 9.74 -14.62 14.28
CA TYR A 165 10.21 -13.31 14.73
C TYR A 165 11.46 -13.38 15.63
N VAL A 166 11.61 -14.45 16.41
CA VAL A 166 12.85 -14.74 17.15
C VAL A 166 13.98 -15.12 16.19
N ALA A 167 13.71 -15.98 15.19
CA ALA A 167 14.73 -16.45 14.26
C ALA A 167 15.28 -15.34 13.33
N ARG A 168 14.45 -14.36 12.98
CA ARG A 168 14.87 -13.15 12.25
C ARG A 168 15.45 -12.04 13.14
N GLY A 169 15.58 -12.27 14.45
CA GLY A 169 16.24 -11.35 15.39
C GLY A 169 15.43 -10.11 15.81
N THR A 170 14.11 -10.09 15.57
CA THR A 170 13.27 -8.93 15.92
C THR A 170 12.68 -9.03 17.34
N LEU A 171 12.50 -10.25 17.86
CA LEU A 171 12.09 -10.50 19.25
C LEU A 171 13.19 -11.25 19.99
N SER A 172 13.40 -10.90 21.27
CA SER A 172 14.17 -11.75 22.18
C SER A 172 13.35 -12.97 22.57
N ALA A 173 14.02 -14.10 22.82
CA ALA A 173 13.35 -15.34 23.23
C ALA A 173 12.53 -15.18 24.52
N ASP A 174 12.94 -14.23 25.38
CA ASP A 174 12.27 -13.92 26.65
C ASP A 174 11.10 -12.93 26.51
N ALA A 175 10.83 -12.41 25.31
CA ALA A 175 9.75 -11.43 25.08
C ALA A 175 8.35 -12.06 25.00
N ASN A 176 8.23 -13.37 25.23
CA ASN A 176 6.97 -14.08 25.13
C ASN A 176 6.13 -13.84 26.39
N PHE A 177 5.17 -12.93 26.30
CA PHE A 177 4.27 -12.58 27.42
C PHE A 177 3.29 -13.70 27.81
N ILE A 178 3.15 -14.73 26.98
CA ILE A 178 2.29 -15.90 27.22
C ILE A 178 3.14 -17.16 26.98
N GLU A 179 3.49 -17.87 28.05
CA GLU A 179 4.20 -19.16 27.95
C GLU A 179 3.41 -20.14 27.07
N GLY A 180 4.05 -20.66 26.01
CA GLY A 180 3.46 -21.64 25.09
C GLY A 180 2.63 -21.08 23.92
N SER A 181 2.57 -19.76 23.74
CA SER A 181 1.88 -19.15 22.58
C SER A 181 2.82 -19.00 21.38
N ASN A 182 2.41 -19.54 20.22
CA ASN A 182 3.09 -19.34 18.93
C ASN A 182 2.70 -18.02 18.23
N LEU A 183 1.81 -17.24 18.84
CA LEU A 183 1.30 -15.99 18.29
C LEU A 183 2.22 -14.81 18.59
N PHE A 184 2.20 -13.80 17.72
CA PHE A 184 2.90 -12.54 18.00
C PHE A 184 2.35 -11.89 19.28
N VAL A 185 3.20 -11.22 20.06
CA VAL A 185 2.85 -10.59 21.36
C VAL A 185 1.60 -9.70 21.30
N SER A 186 1.34 -9.07 20.15
CA SER A 186 0.16 -8.21 19.95
C SER A 186 -1.10 -8.95 19.45
N SER A 187 -1.08 -10.28 19.29
CA SER A 187 -2.18 -11.06 18.69
C SER A 187 -3.25 -11.48 19.70
N THR A 188 -3.00 -11.30 20.99
CA THR A 188 -3.93 -11.60 22.07
C THR A 188 -4.18 -10.36 22.90
N ARG A 189 -5.44 -9.96 23.07
CA ARG A 189 -5.84 -8.87 24.00
C ARG A 189 -6.44 -9.47 25.26
N VAL A 190 -5.64 -9.53 26.33
CA VAL A 190 -6.05 -10.15 27.60
C VAL A 190 -7.04 -9.26 28.39
N ASP A 191 -7.12 -7.96 28.07
CA ASP A 191 -7.94 -6.98 28.82
C ASP A 191 -9.35 -6.70 28.23
N GLY A 192 -9.87 -7.54 27.34
CA GLY A 192 -11.26 -7.43 26.86
C GLY A 192 -11.61 -6.17 26.03
N ARG A 193 -10.60 -5.49 25.48
CA ARG A 193 -10.78 -4.25 24.70
C ARG A 193 -11.04 -4.52 23.21
N ASN A 194 -11.87 -5.49 22.84
CA ASN A 194 -12.05 -5.85 21.43
C ASN A 194 -13.15 -5.03 20.76
N PHE A 195 -13.07 -4.81 19.44
CA PHE A 195 -14.13 -4.15 18.66
C PHE A 195 -15.48 -4.86 18.81
N LEU A 196 -15.45 -6.19 18.84
CA LEU A 196 -16.61 -7.05 18.99
C LEU A 196 -16.23 -8.12 20.01
N GLU A 197 -16.66 -7.93 21.26
CA GLU A 197 -16.30 -8.81 22.38
C GLU A 197 -16.71 -10.27 22.12
N PHE A 198 -17.76 -10.50 21.32
CA PHE A 198 -18.20 -11.85 20.93
C PHE A 198 -17.24 -12.58 19.98
N LEU A 199 -16.34 -11.88 19.30
CA LEU A 199 -15.32 -12.48 18.42
C LEU A 199 -14.12 -13.04 19.20
N GLY A 200 -14.11 -12.89 20.52
CA GLY A 200 -13.02 -13.36 21.37
C GLY A 200 -11.79 -12.46 21.34
N ASN A 201 -10.71 -12.92 21.97
CA ASN A 201 -9.48 -12.14 22.21
C ASN A 201 -8.39 -12.33 21.14
N VAL A 202 -8.69 -13.08 20.08
CA VAL A 202 -7.74 -13.44 19.01
C VAL A 202 -7.79 -12.37 17.94
N ARG A 203 -6.63 -11.83 17.58
CA ARG A 203 -6.46 -10.83 16.52
C ARG A 203 -5.77 -11.48 15.34
N ALA A 204 -6.47 -11.56 14.21
CA ALA A 204 -5.90 -12.11 12.99
C ALA A 204 -4.75 -11.22 12.50
N SER A 205 -3.69 -11.84 12.01
CA SER A 205 -2.49 -11.21 11.48
C SER A 205 -2.34 -11.43 9.97
N SER A 206 -2.99 -12.47 9.45
CA SER A 206 -2.97 -12.94 8.08
C SER A 206 -1.54 -13.12 7.55
N VAL A 207 -1.35 -13.03 6.24
CA VAL A 207 -0.07 -13.09 5.55
C VAL A 207 0.95 -12.03 6.04
N PHE A 208 0.49 -11.01 6.76
CA PHE A 208 1.35 -9.96 7.30
C PHE A 208 2.06 -10.35 8.60
N LEU A 209 1.59 -11.40 9.28
CA LEU A 209 2.08 -11.89 10.57
C LEU A 209 2.01 -10.85 11.72
N GLU A 210 1.39 -9.70 11.46
CA GLU A 210 1.19 -8.59 12.38
C GLU A 210 -0.24 -8.04 12.23
N PRO A 211 -1.06 -8.04 13.30
CA PRO A 211 -2.42 -7.48 13.25
C PRO A 211 -2.46 -6.00 12.83
N VAL A 212 -1.46 -5.20 13.23
CA VAL A 212 -1.39 -3.77 12.89
C VAL A 212 -1.26 -3.56 11.38
N THR A 213 -0.42 -4.37 10.72
CA THR A 213 -0.24 -4.28 9.26
C THR A 213 -1.52 -4.68 8.53
N MET A 214 -2.24 -5.71 9.01
CA MET A 214 -3.55 -6.08 8.43
C MET A 214 -4.57 -4.94 8.53
N GLY A 215 -4.61 -4.23 9.66
CA GLY A 215 -5.44 -3.03 9.81
C GLY A 215 -5.07 -1.89 8.86
N ASN A 216 -3.78 -1.64 8.67
CA ASN A 216 -3.27 -0.64 7.72
C ASN A 216 -3.59 -1.00 6.27
N PHE A 217 -3.57 -2.30 5.94
CA PHE A 217 -4.04 -2.80 4.66
C PHE A 217 -5.55 -2.59 4.47
N GLY A 218 -6.37 -2.84 5.50
CA GLY A 218 -7.80 -2.54 5.46
C GLY A 218 -8.09 -1.05 5.21
N ALA A 219 -7.34 -0.15 5.84
CA ALA A 219 -7.41 1.28 5.53
C ALA A 219 -7.01 1.58 4.07
N PHE A 220 -5.98 0.93 3.53
CA PHE A 220 -5.63 1.05 2.11
C PHE A 220 -6.77 0.57 1.18
N LEU A 221 -7.44 -0.54 1.49
CA LEU A 221 -8.60 -0.98 0.69
C LEU A 221 -9.74 0.05 0.70
N CYS A 222 -9.98 0.68 1.85
CA CYS A 222 -10.94 1.77 1.97
C CYS A 222 -10.55 2.98 1.11
N LEU A 223 -9.27 3.37 1.14
CA LEU A 223 -8.71 4.41 0.26
C LEU A 223 -9.03 4.11 -1.21
N TRP A 224 -8.70 2.90 -1.66
CA TRP A 224 -8.91 2.51 -3.05
C TRP A 224 -10.39 2.50 -3.43
N ALA A 225 -11.25 1.98 -2.56
CA ALA A 225 -12.70 1.99 -2.76
C ALA A 225 -13.29 3.42 -2.78
N LEU A 226 -12.76 4.36 -1.98
CA LEU A 226 -13.17 5.76 -2.01
C LEU A 226 -12.80 6.42 -3.34
N PHE A 227 -11.56 6.22 -3.80
CA PHE A 227 -11.08 6.76 -5.07
C PHE A 227 -11.80 6.17 -6.29
N ARG A 228 -11.97 4.84 -6.35
CA ARG A 228 -12.54 4.13 -7.50
C ARG A 228 -14.06 4.08 -7.50
N SER A 229 -14.70 5.22 -7.72
CA SER A 229 -16.17 5.31 -7.82
C SER A 229 -16.78 4.41 -8.90
N GLY A 230 -16.06 4.17 -10.01
CA GLY A 230 -16.50 3.32 -11.12
C GLY A 230 -16.07 1.84 -11.06
N MET A 231 -15.41 1.40 -9.98
CA MET A 231 -14.93 0.02 -9.89
C MET A 231 -16.08 -0.98 -9.75
N ARG A 232 -16.00 -2.07 -10.52
CA ARG A 232 -16.92 -3.21 -10.40
C ARG A 232 -16.80 -3.81 -9.00
N TYR A 233 -17.95 -4.05 -8.35
CA TYR A 233 -18.03 -4.57 -6.98
C TYR A 233 -17.43 -3.67 -5.90
N ARG A 234 -17.42 -2.35 -6.10
CA ARG A 234 -16.94 -1.37 -5.10
C ARG A 234 -17.47 -1.58 -3.68
N SER A 235 -18.75 -1.93 -3.52
CA SER A 235 -19.34 -2.23 -2.20
C SER A 235 -18.69 -3.43 -1.52
N LEU A 236 -18.35 -4.48 -2.28
CA LEU A 236 -17.60 -5.63 -1.75
C LEU A 236 -16.17 -5.23 -1.35
N MET A 237 -15.55 -4.26 -2.04
CA MET A 237 -14.24 -3.75 -1.62
C MET A 237 -14.32 -2.99 -0.29
N PHE A 238 -15.39 -2.22 -0.05
CA PHE A 238 -15.64 -1.65 1.27
C PHE A 238 -15.85 -2.73 2.32
N ALA A 239 -16.65 -3.76 2.03
CA ALA A 239 -16.83 -4.89 2.95
C ALA A 239 -15.50 -5.60 3.26
N ALA A 240 -14.65 -5.79 2.24
CA ALA A 240 -13.30 -6.33 2.40
C ALA A 240 -12.41 -5.44 3.27
N ALA A 241 -12.47 -4.11 3.08
CA ALA A 241 -11.75 -3.13 3.90
C ALA A 241 -12.18 -3.22 5.36
N PHE A 242 -13.48 -3.24 5.65
CA PHE A 242 -14.01 -3.37 7.01
C PHE A 242 -13.65 -4.72 7.63
N ALA A 243 -13.75 -5.83 6.89
CA ALA A 243 -13.33 -7.14 7.36
C ALA A 243 -11.83 -7.14 7.75
N ALA A 244 -10.97 -6.55 6.91
CA ALA A 244 -9.54 -6.42 7.16
C ALA A 244 -9.20 -5.49 8.35
N VAL A 245 -10.11 -4.62 8.78
CA VAL A 245 -9.95 -3.79 9.99
C VAL A 245 -10.51 -4.48 11.24
N ILE A 246 -11.63 -5.20 11.10
CA ILE A 246 -12.34 -5.85 12.21
C ILE A 246 -11.62 -7.12 12.68
N LEU A 247 -11.21 -8.00 11.77
CA LEU A 247 -10.50 -9.25 12.08
C LEU A 247 -9.23 -9.06 12.97
N PRO A 248 -8.35 -8.07 12.70
CA PRO A 248 -7.20 -7.78 13.57
C PRO A 248 -7.52 -6.85 14.74
N ASP A 249 -8.78 -6.44 14.93
CA ASP A 249 -9.20 -5.44 15.92
C ASP A 249 -8.39 -4.12 15.82
N ALA A 250 -8.27 -3.59 14.59
CA ALA A 250 -7.39 -2.48 14.26
C ALA A 250 -8.07 -1.10 14.35
N ARG A 251 -8.28 -0.61 15.57
CA ARG A 251 -8.96 0.68 15.85
C ARG A 251 -8.37 1.86 15.10
N PHE A 252 -7.04 1.94 15.04
CA PHE A 252 -6.37 3.00 14.29
C PHE A 252 -6.72 2.97 12.80
N GLY A 253 -6.78 1.78 12.18
CA GLY A 253 -7.20 1.62 10.79
C GLY A 253 -8.61 2.16 10.54
N MET A 254 -9.53 2.01 11.51
CA MET A 254 -10.87 2.60 11.42
C MET A 254 -10.83 4.13 11.49
N PHE A 255 -10.05 4.72 12.40
CA PHE A 255 -9.90 6.18 12.46
C PHE A 255 -9.31 6.75 11.16
N VAL A 256 -8.33 6.05 10.57
CA VAL A 256 -7.78 6.42 9.26
C VAL A 256 -8.85 6.35 8.16
N CYS A 257 -9.70 5.31 8.15
CA CYS A 257 -10.83 5.22 7.22
C CYS A 257 -11.77 6.44 7.33
N ILE A 258 -12.13 6.83 8.55
CA ILE A 258 -13.00 8.00 8.79
C ILE A 258 -12.31 9.29 8.31
N ALA A 259 -11.02 9.46 8.64
CA ALA A 259 -10.25 10.62 8.21
C ALA A 259 -10.13 10.70 6.67
N MET A 260 -10.01 9.55 5.98
CA MET A 260 -10.01 9.52 4.52
C MET A 260 -11.35 9.88 3.91
N VAL A 261 -12.48 9.55 4.54
CA VAL A 261 -13.80 10.03 4.08
C VAL A 261 -13.86 11.56 4.16
N ALA A 262 -13.38 12.16 5.26
CA ALA A 262 -13.27 13.61 5.38
C ALA A 262 -12.32 14.21 4.34
N ALA A 263 -11.16 13.57 4.12
CA ALA A 263 -10.19 13.98 3.10
C ALA A 263 -10.73 13.86 1.67
N ALA A 264 -11.60 12.89 1.40
CA ALA A 264 -12.27 12.74 0.09
C ALA A 264 -13.10 13.98 -0.24
N VAL A 265 -13.83 14.51 0.75
CA VAL A 265 -14.65 15.72 0.61
C VAL A 265 -13.76 16.96 0.53
N ALA A 266 -12.77 17.08 1.41
CA ALA A 266 -11.85 18.21 1.44
C ALA A 266 -11.00 18.29 0.16
N GLY A 267 -10.61 17.15 -0.43
CA GLY A 267 -9.86 17.04 -1.67
C GLY A 267 -10.59 17.57 -2.91
N LEU A 268 -11.89 17.86 -2.80
CA LEU A 268 -12.65 18.54 -3.85
C LEU A 268 -12.38 20.06 -3.89
N PHE A 269 -11.95 20.64 -2.78
CA PHE A 269 -11.87 22.10 -2.60
C PHE A 269 -10.46 22.60 -2.28
N LEU A 270 -9.62 21.76 -1.65
CA LEU A 270 -8.32 22.18 -1.15
C LEU A 270 -7.21 22.06 -2.21
N PRO A 271 -6.31 23.05 -2.31
CA PRO A 271 -5.20 23.02 -3.24
C PRO A 271 -4.15 21.97 -2.84
N ARG A 272 -3.29 21.61 -3.80
CA ARG A 272 -2.22 20.62 -3.60
C ARG A 272 -1.26 20.94 -2.47
N VAL A 273 -0.99 22.23 -2.26
CA VAL A 273 -0.08 22.71 -1.20
C VAL A 273 -0.58 22.29 0.19
N THR A 274 -1.91 22.17 0.39
CA THR A 274 -2.47 21.71 1.67
C THR A 274 -2.10 20.25 1.97
N TRP A 275 -2.11 19.39 0.96
CA TRP A 275 -1.70 17.99 1.12
C TRP A 275 -0.19 17.86 1.26
N TRP A 276 0.57 18.74 0.60
CA TRP A 276 2.01 18.85 0.78
C TRP A 276 2.39 19.25 2.21
N SER A 277 1.68 20.21 2.81
CA SER A 277 1.99 20.68 4.17
C SER A 277 1.48 19.74 5.28
N LEU A 278 0.57 18.82 4.98
CA LEU A 278 -0.08 17.96 5.99
C LEU A 278 0.91 17.18 6.88
N PRO A 279 1.92 16.46 6.36
CA PRO A 279 2.88 15.76 7.21
C PRO A 279 3.70 16.72 8.09
N LEU A 280 4.06 17.89 7.55
CA LEU A 280 4.82 18.92 8.28
C LEU A 280 4.00 19.48 9.44
N LEU A 281 2.71 19.73 9.21
CA LEU A 281 1.78 20.17 10.24
C LEU A 281 1.59 19.11 11.34
N ILE A 282 1.52 17.82 10.97
CA ILE A 282 1.41 16.73 11.95
C ILE A 282 2.69 16.61 12.78
N VAL A 283 3.87 16.64 12.15
CA VAL A 283 5.16 16.63 12.86
C VAL A 283 5.26 17.83 13.81
N PHE A 284 4.90 19.03 13.34
CA PHE A 284 4.89 20.24 14.17
C PHE A 284 3.91 20.12 15.35
N ALA A 285 2.68 19.65 15.10
CA ALA A 285 1.67 19.47 16.15
C ALA A 285 2.09 18.42 17.19
N LEU A 286 2.69 17.31 16.76
CA LEU A 286 3.25 16.29 17.66
C LEU A 286 4.41 16.86 18.49
N GLY A 287 5.28 17.68 17.88
CA GLY A 287 6.36 18.36 18.60
C GLY A 287 5.84 19.30 19.68
N LEU A 288 4.84 20.13 19.36
CA LEU A 288 4.18 21.01 20.33
C LEU A 288 3.48 20.21 21.44
N TYR A 289 2.76 19.17 21.08
CA TYR A 289 2.05 18.31 22.04
C TYR A 289 3.03 17.61 22.99
N GLY A 290 4.14 17.10 22.46
CA GLY A 290 5.20 16.49 23.26
C GLY A 290 5.88 17.48 24.21
N GLY A 291 6.20 18.68 23.73
CA GLY A 291 6.86 19.71 24.56
C GLY A 291 5.96 20.27 25.67
N TRP A 292 4.64 20.19 25.52
CA TRP A 292 3.69 20.62 26.54
C TRP A 292 3.24 19.49 27.48
N SER A 293 3.26 18.25 27.02
CA SER A 293 2.82 17.11 27.81
C SER A 293 3.83 16.74 28.91
N THR A 294 3.37 16.67 30.15
CA THR A 294 4.13 16.16 31.29
C THR A 294 3.96 14.65 31.49
N GLN A 295 3.23 13.97 30.60
CA GLN A 295 2.98 12.54 30.71
C GLN A 295 4.25 11.75 30.37
N ILE A 296 4.70 10.92 31.33
CA ILE A 296 5.88 10.06 31.19
C ILE A 296 5.49 8.68 30.64
N GLY A 297 4.35 8.14 31.09
CA GLY A 297 3.80 6.86 30.62
C GLY A 297 2.74 7.03 29.54
N TRP A 298 2.50 5.96 28.77
CA TRP A 298 1.45 5.91 27.75
C TRP A 298 0.64 4.61 27.83
N SER A 299 -0.63 4.67 27.43
CA SER A 299 -1.55 3.53 27.31
C SER A 299 -1.65 3.06 25.85
N ASP A 300 -1.92 1.77 25.60
CA ASP A 300 -2.22 1.28 24.23
C ASP A 300 -3.65 1.65 23.77
N ASP A 301 -3.93 2.95 23.79
CA ASP A 301 -5.09 3.57 23.17
C ASP A 301 -4.64 4.67 22.18
N PHE A 302 -5.59 5.33 21.52
CA PHE A 302 -5.26 6.35 20.52
C PHE A 302 -4.49 7.53 21.12
N ALA A 303 -4.90 8.02 22.30
CA ALA A 303 -4.26 9.17 22.94
C ALA A 303 -2.85 8.80 23.41
N GLY A 304 -2.67 7.64 24.04
CA GLY A 304 -1.37 7.16 24.47
C GLY A 304 -0.42 6.91 23.31
N ARG A 305 -0.89 6.41 22.16
CA ARG A 305 -0.05 6.30 20.94
C ARG A 305 0.37 7.66 20.38
N LEU A 306 -0.45 8.71 20.51
CA LEU A 306 -0.04 10.07 20.16
C LEU A 306 1.01 10.63 21.11
N VAL A 307 0.91 10.34 22.41
CA VAL A 307 1.93 10.69 23.42
C VAL A 307 3.24 9.96 23.11
N HIS A 308 3.18 8.66 22.83
CA HIS A 308 4.36 7.89 22.46
C HIS A 308 5.02 8.45 21.18
N ALA A 309 4.21 8.77 20.16
CA ALA A 309 4.69 9.38 18.92
C ALA A 309 5.38 10.73 19.18
N SER A 310 4.80 11.59 20.03
CA SER A 310 5.40 12.89 20.36
C SER A 310 6.69 12.76 21.18
N GLN A 311 6.75 11.82 22.12
CA GLN A 311 7.95 11.52 22.90
C GLN A 311 9.09 11.00 22.01
N LEU A 312 8.78 10.13 21.03
CA LEU A 312 9.77 9.66 20.04
C LEU A 312 10.26 10.81 19.15
N LEU A 313 9.37 11.71 18.74
CA LEU A 313 9.74 12.85 17.92
C LEU A 313 10.65 13.84 18.67
N GLN A 314 10.47 14.00 19.99
CA GLN A 314 11.36 14.81 20.83
C GLN A 314 12.78 14.27 20.94
N LYS A 315 13.03 13.00 20.60
CA LYS A 315 14.37 12.42 20.53
C LYS A 315 15.12 12.79 19.23
N VAL A 316 14.44 13.42 18.26
CA VAL A 316 15.07 13.86 17.01
C VAL A 316 15.87 15.14 17.30
N THR A 317 17.19 14.99 17.34
CA THR A 317 18.13 16.10 17.48
C THR A 317 18.37 16.82 16.14
N PRO A 318 18.99 18.02 16.15
CA PRO A 318 19.38 18.69 14.90
C PRO A 318 20.27 17.83 14.00
N GLU A 319 21.18 17.03 14.57
CA GLU A 319 22.07 16.13 13.83
C GLU A 319 21.27 15.07 13.06
N ILE A 320 20.24 14.50 13.71
CA ILE A 320 19.32 13.55 13.09
C ILE A 320 18.50 14.24 11.99
N LEU A 321 18.06 15.47 12.21
CA LEU A 321 17.30 16.25 11.22
C LEU A 321 18.10 16.47 9.92
N PHE A 322 19.42 16.69 10.03
CA PHE A 322 20.31 16.83 8.88
C PHE A 322 20.89 15.49 8.38
N GLY A 323 20.54 14.37 9.01
CA GLY A 323 20.93 13.01 8.60
C GLY A 323 22.37 12.63 8.99
N VAL A 324 23.02 13.41 9.86
CA VAL A 324 24.39 13.18 10.36
C VAL A 324 24.42 12.04 11.37
N ASP A 325 23.41 11.96 12.23
CA ASP A 325 23.24 10.86 13.17
C ASP A 325 22.00 10.03 12.78
N GLY A 326 22.14 8.70 12.85
CA GLY A 326 21.05 7.74 12.61
C GLY A 326 20.62 7.00 13.87
N ASN A 327 21.27 7.23 15.01
CA ASN A 327 21.09 6.43 16.21
C ASN A 327 19.91 6.95 17.04
N VAL A 328 18.70 6.46 16.72
CA VAL A 328 17.53 6.64 17.59
C VAL A 328 17.03 5.26 18.01
N PRO A 329 17.03 4.94 19.32
CA PRO A 329 16.54 3.65 19.79
C PRO A 329 15.04 3.51 19.52
N PHE A 330 14.69 2.42 18.85
CA PHE A 330 13.33 1.91 18.64
C PHE A 330 12.35 2.88 17.95
N LEU A 331 12.55 3.04 16.63
CA LEU A 331 11.75 3.89 15.75
C LEU A 331 10.56 3.18 15.05
N ALA A 332 10.33 1.90 15.34
CA ALA A 332 9.34 1.08 14.62
C ALA A 332 7.90 1.65 14.70
N ASP A 333 7.58 2.31 15.82
CA ASP A 333 6.26 2.83 16.12
C ASP A 333 6.09 4.33 15.79
N ASN A 334 7.04 4.95 15.08
CA ASN A 334 6.89 6.31 14.57
C ASN A 334 7.60 6.47 13.20
N GLY A 335 6.80 6.43 12.14
CA GLY A 335 7.27 6.60 10.77
C GLY A 335 7.92 7.95 10.48
N PHE A 336 7.50 9.04 11.15
CA PHE A 336 8.13 10.35 10.99
C PHE A 336 9.53 10.38 11.58
N ALA A 337 9.66 10.01 12.85
CA ALA A 337 10.96 9.93 13.51
C ALA A 337 11.89 8.95 12.77
N TYR A 338 11.35 7.81 12.31
CA TYR A 338 12.07 6.88 11.46
C TYR A 338 12.60 7.53 10.18
N SER A 339 11.76 8.27 9.47
CA SER A 339 12.15 8.89 8.21
C SER A 339 13.21 9.96 8.38
N LEU A 340 13.06 10.79 9.42
CA LEU A 340 14.04 11.82 9.77
C LEU A 340 15.37 11.17 10.14
N ALA A 341 15.35 10.12 10.96
CA ALA A 341 16.56 9.40 11.32
C ALA A 341 17.21 8.65 10.16
N GLN A 342 16.48 8.31 9.09
CA GLN A 342 17.05 7.53 7.99
C GLN A 342 17.50 8.36 6.79
N ILE A 343 16.82 9.45 6.48
CA ILE A 343 17.13 10.28 5.30
C ILE A 343 17.09 11.78 5.59
N GLY A 344 17.00 12.18 6.86
CA GLY A 344 16.90 13.59 7.25
C GLY A 344 15.62 14.28 6.75
N ALA A 345 15.46 15.54 7.15
CA ALA A 345 14.36 16.38 6.70
C ALA A 345 14.48 16.72 5.21
N ILE A 346 15.70 16.93 4.69
CA ILE A 346 15.92 17.29 3.29
C ILE A 346 15.46 16.16 2.38
N GLY A 347 15.89 14.92 2.62
CA GLY A 347 15.48 13.75 1.84
C GLY A 347 13.97 13.51 1.93
N LEU A 348 13.41 13.60 3.15
CA LEU A 348 11.98 13.39 3.36
C LEU A 348 11.14 14.43 2.62
N ILE A 349 11.47 15.73 2.75
CA ILE A 349 10.77 16.82 2.06
C ILE A 349 10.93 16.67 0.55
N ALA A 350 12.13 16.32 0.06
CA ALA A 350 12.36 16.14 -1.37
C ALA A 350 11.49 15.01 -1.95
N LEU A 351 11.51 13.81 -1.35
CA LEU A 351 10.70 12.67 -1.79
C LEU A 351 9.20 12.97 -1.69
N TRP A 352 8.77 13.61 -0.60
CA TRP A 352 7.39 14.04 -0.42
C TRP A 352 6.94 15.04 -1.49
N THR A 353 7.79 16.03 -1.77
CA THR A 353 7.55 17.03 -2.82
C THR A 353 7.45 16.37 -4.19
N CYS A 354 8.38 15.46 -4.51
CA CYS A 354 8.35 14.69 -5.75
C CYS A 354 7.03 13.95 -5.92
N TYR A 355 6.51 13.30 -4.87
CA TYR A 355 5.24 12.59 -4.94
C TYR A 355 4.02 13.52 -5.10
N VAL A 356 3.90 14.54 -4.24
CA VAL A 356 2.71 15.41 -4.24
C VAL A 356 2.60 16.21 -5.53
N PHE A 357 3.73 16.64 -6.09
CA PHE A 357 3.80 17.40 -7.33
C PHE A 357 4.08 16.55 -8.58
N ALA A 358 4.05 15.22 -8.45
CA ALA A 358 4.26 14.33 -9.59
C ALA A 358 3.27 14.62 -10.74
N PRO A 359 3.69 14.51 -12.01
CA PRO A 359 2.84 14.78 -13.16
C PRO A 359 1.61 13.86 -13.23
N TYR A 360 0.50 14.53 -13.44
CA TYR A 360 -0.88 14.10 -13.61
C TYR A 360 -1.52 13.96 -15.00
N GLU A 361 -2.32 12.94 -15.30
CA GLU A 361 -3.20 12.99 -16.49
C GLU A 361 -4.63 13.49 -16.22
N ASP A 362 -5.19 13.23 -15.04
CA ASP A 362 -6.60 13.53 -14.70
C ASP A 362 -6.71 14.26 -13.35
N GLN A 363 -7.53 15.31 -13.26
CA GLN A 363 -7.75 16.03 -11.99
C GLN A 363 -8.18 15.12 -10.83
N ARG A 364 -8.83 13.99 -11.11
CA ARG A 364 -9.16 13.00 -10.09
C ARG A 364 -7.93 12.38 -9.40
N ALA A 365 -6.74 12.42 -10.01
CA ALA A 365 -5.50 12.04 -9.35
C ALA A 365 -5.22 12.92 -8.11
N ILE A 366 -5.69 14.17 -8.08
CA ILE A 366 -5.60 15.03 -6.90
C ILE A 366 -6.42 14.47 -5.74
N GLN A 367 -7.59 13.88 -6.02
CA GLN A 367 -8.40 13.21 -5.00
C GLN A 367 -7.66 11.99 -4.45
N PHE A 368 -7.01 11.18 -5.31
CA PHE A 368 -6.17 10.09 -4.83
C PHE A 368 -5.03 10.62 -3.95
N LYS A 369 -4.32 11.67 -4.38
CA LYS A 369 -3.21 12.27 -3.61
C LYS A 369 -3.67 12.81 -2.26
N ALA A 370 -4.87 13.40 -2.18
CA ALA A 370 -5.46 13.83 -0.90
C ALA A 370 -5.66 12.64 0.04
N LEU A 371 -6.32 11.58 -0.43
CA LEU A 371 -6.56 10.36 0.35
C LEU A 371 -5.25 9.70 0.77
N ALA A 372 -4.33 9.56 -0.17
CA ALA A 372 -2.99 9.00 0.04
C ALA A 372 -2.20 9.83 1.05
N ALA A 373 -2.24 11.16 0.96
CA ALA A 373 -1.53 12.01 1.90
C ALA A 373 -2.08 11.88 3.33
N THR A 374 -3.40 11.85 3.48
CA THR A 374 -4.03 11.58 4.78
C THR A 374 -3.67 10.19 5.30
N TYR A 375 -3.74 9.17 4.45
CA TYR A 375 -3.36 7.80 4.81
C TYR A 375 -1.92 7.73 5.29
N ILE A 376 -0.96 8.17 4.47
CA ILE A 376 0.47 8.12 4.79
C ILE A 376 0.76 8.91 6.07
N ALA A 377 0.27 10.14 6.16
CA ALA A 377 0.62 11.02 7.26
C ALA A 377 0.09 10.50 8.61
N LEU A 378 -1.12 9.91 8.62
CA LEU A 378 -1.64 9.27 9.83
C LEU A 378 -0.89 7.98 10.15
N LEU A 379 -0.64 7.10 9.16
CA LEU A 379 0.12 5.86 9.40
C LEU A 379 1.51 6.16 10.00
N MET A 380 2.20 7.16 9.46
CA MET A 380 3.52 7.58 9.92
C MET A 380 3.54 8.11 11.35
N THR A 381 2.38 8.49 11.93
CA THR A 381 2.31 8.87 13.34
C THR A 381 2.57 7.70 14.27
N ILE A 382 2.11 6.49 13.93
CA ILE A 382 2.12 5.34 14.86
C ILE A 382 2.83 4.09 14.32
N SER A 383 3.38 4.15 13.11
CA SER A 383 4.00 3.00 12.46
C SER A 383 4.91 3.43 11.30
N ASN A 384 5.99 2.67 11.06
CA ASN A 384 6.78 2.76 9.85
C ASN A 384 6.41 1.69 8.79
N SER A 385 5.30 0.95 8.98
CA SER A 385 4.85 -0.14 8.09
C SER A 385 4.63 0.30 6.63
N PHE A 386 4.46 1.60 6.40
CA PHE A 386 4.40 2.22 5.08
C PHE A 386 5.67 2.01 4.23
N TYR A 387 6.81 1.71 4.85
CA TYR A 387 8.06 1.39 4.16
C TYR A 387 8.28 -0.11 3.93
N SER A 388 7.52 -0.97 4.62
CA SER A 388 7.66 -2.41 4.45
C SER A 388 7.13 -2.83 3.08
N ILE A 389 7.95 -3.57 2.31
CA ILE A 389 7.62 -3.98 0.94
C ILE A 389 6.25 -4.68 0.83
N LYS A 390 5.83 -5.38 1.90
CA LYS A 390 4.56 -6.14 1.96
C LYS A 390 3.32 -5.29 1.76
N LEU A 391 3.36 -4.01 2.12
CA LEU A 391 2.27 -3.06 1.95
C LEU A 391 2.65 -1.95 0.95
N ALA A 392 3.88 -1.46 1.05
CA ALA A 392 4.39 -0.36 0.24
C ALA A 392 4.32 -0.67 -1.26
N ALA A 393 4.66 -1.89 -1.68
CA ALA A 393 4.66 -2.27 -3.09
C ALA A 393 3.28 -2.07 -3.75
N LEU A 394 2.23 -2.59 -3.10
CA LEU A 394 0.85 -2.47 -3.60
C LEU A 394 0.33 -1.03 -3.50
N PHE A 395 0.66 -0.31 -2.43
CA PHE A 395 0.23 1.08 -2.30
C PHE A 395 0.82 1.94 -3.42
N TRP A 396 2.13 1.87 -3.61
CA TRP A 396 2.85 2.77 -4.51
C TRP A 396 2.57 2.46 -5.99
N ILE A 397 2.41 1.19 -6.36
CA ILE A 397 2.00 0.83 -7.72
C ILE A 397 0.61 1.37 -8.07
N VAL A 398 -0.30 1.34 -7.11
CA VAL A 398 -1.65 1.88 -7.28
C VAL A 398 -1.62 3.42 -7.32
N ALA A 399 -0.75 4.05 -6.53
CA ALA A 399 -0.52 5.49 -6.59
C ALA A 399 0.04 5.95 -7.95
N GLY A 400 0.98 5.20 -8.52
CA GLY A 400 1.50 5.46 -9.86
C GLY A 400 0.43 5.31 -10.95
N ALA A 401 -0.38 4.25 -10.86
CA ALA A 401 -1.48 4.02 -11.80
C ALA A 401 -2.55 5.12 -11.73
N ALA A 402 -2.86 5.62 -10.54
CA ALA A 402 -3.82 6.71 -10.33
C ALA A 402 -3.38 8.05 -10.96
N ASP A 403 -2.07 8.29 -11.09
CA ASP A 403 -1.54 9.52 -11.68
C ASP A 403 -1.59 9.53 -13.21
N VAL A 404 -1.56 8.37 -13.87
CA VAL A 404 -1.44 8.28 -15.34
C VAL A 404 -2.72 7.81 -16.03
N VAL A 405 -3.56 7.00 -15.38
CA VAL A 405 -4.72 6.44 -16.07
C VAL A 405 -5.93 7.37 -15.98
N ARG A 406 -6.44 7.77 -17.14
CA ARG A 406 -7.70 8.51 -17.25
C ARG A 406 -8.86 7.67 -16.76
N LEU A 407 -9.55 8.15 -15.73
CA LEU A 407 -10.74 7.49 -15.21
C LEU A 407 -11.89 7.78 -16.17
N SER A 408 -12.03 6.93 -17.19
CA SER A 408 -13.07 7.05 -18.23
C SER A 408 -14.38 7.55 -17.64
N ALA A 409 -14.83 8.72 -18.09
CA ALA A 409 -16.14 9.24 -17.74
C ALA A 409 -17.16 8.15 -18.09
N VAL A 410 -17.97 7.76 -17.11
CA VAL A 410 -19.16 6.93 -17.32
C VAL A 410 -19.91 7.57 -18.48
N LYS A 411 -19.91 6.92 -19.66
CA LYS A 411 -20.84 7.30 -20.72
C LYS A 411 -22.22 7.21 -20.09
N PRO A 412 -23.01 8.29 -20.03
CA PRO A 412 -24.42 8.15 -19.69
C PRO A 412 -24.94 7.11 -20.67
N SER A 413 -25.53 6.03 -20.15
CA SER A 413 -26.29 5.11 -20.96
C SER A 413 -27.32 5.95 -21.72
N ARG A 414 -27.02 6.29 -22.97
CA ARG A 414 -28.04 6.68 -23.94
C ARG A 414 -28.91 5.43 -24.04
N ARG A 415 -29.98 5.39 -23.25
CA ARG A 415 -31.15 4.58 -23.59
C ARG A 415 -31.39 4.87 -25.07
N PRO A 416 -31.47 3.86 -25.94
CA PRO A 416 -31.93 4.11 -27.29
C PRO A 416 -33.29 4.79 -27.14
N SER A 417 -33.35 6.06 -27.51
CA SER A 417 -34.62 6.73 -27.74
C SER A 417 -35.36 5.83 -28.70
N LYS A 418 -36.51 5.28 -28.27
CA LYS A 418 -37.44 4.63 -29.17
C LYS A 418 -37.55 5.51 -30.42
N PRO A 419 -37.46 4.95 -31.64
CA PRO A 419 -37.78 5.74 -32.81
C PRO A 419 -39.17 6.31 -32.60
N SER A 420 -39.26 7.63 -32.58
CA SER A 420 -40.54 8.33 -32.70
C SER A 420 -41.15 7.82 -34.00
N GLN A 421 -42.18 6.97 -33.89
CA GLN A 421 -43.09 6.73 -34.98
C GLN A 421 -43.71 8.08 -35.31
N VAL A 422 -43.14 8.73 -36.32
CA VAL A 422 -43.81 9.79 -37.06
C VAL A 422 -45.02 9.09 -37.67
N ALA A 423 -46.19 9.34 -37.09
CA ALA A 423 -47.44 8.99 -37.73
C ALA A 423 -47.53 9.82 -39.01
N GLU A 424 -47.20 9.20 -40.15
CA GLU A 424 -47.64 9.65 -41.45
C GLU A 424 -49.17 9.74 -41.41
N PHE A 425 -49.69 10.95 -41.49
CA PHE A 425 -51.09 11.21 -41.81
C PHE A 425 -51.23 11.15 -43.34
N PRO A 426 -51.98 10.21 -43.92
CA PRO A 426 -52.38 10.27 -45.31
C PRO A 426 -53.69 11.06 -45.40
N GLY A 427 -53.71 12.19 -46.11
CA GLY A 427 -54.97 12.89 -46.32
C GLY A 427 -54.90 14.32 -46.86
N SER A 428 -54.04 14.61 -47.83
CA SER A 428 -54.30 15.72 -48.74
C SER A 428 -55.14 15.20 -49.91
N GLU A 429 -56.44 15.47 -49.91
CA GLU A 429 -57.21 15.90 -51.09
C GLU A 429 -58.72 15.91 -50.81
N ARG A 430 -59.40 16.92 -51.38
CA ARG A 430 -60.85 17.19 -51.42
C ARG A 430 -61.45 17.97 -50.24
N MET A 431 -61.51 19.29 -50.39
CA MET A 431 -62.77 19.94 -50.82
C MET A 431 -62.55 21.44 -51.05
N LYS A 432 -62.50 21.83 -52.33
CA LYS A 432 -63.11 23.07 -52.80
C LYS A 432 -64.60 22.80 -52.93
N ARG A 433 -65.45 23.63 -52.30
CA ARG A 433 -66.80 24.08 -52.73
C ARG A 433 -67.68 24.40 -51.50
N ALA A 434 -67.82 25.70 -51.23
CA ALA A 434 -69.05 26.46 -50.96
C ALA A 434 -68.66 27.72 -50.18
#